data_AF-A0A6M9PYC2-F1
#
_entry.id   AF-A0A6M9PYC2-F1
#
_cell.length_a   1.000
_cell.length_b   1.000
_cell.length_c   1.000
_cell.angle_alpha   90.00
_cell.angle_beta   90.00
_cell.angle_gamma   90.00
#
_symmetry.space_group_name_H-M   'P 1'
#
loop_
_entity.id
_entity.type
_entity.pdbx_description
1 polymer ?
#
loop_
_entity_poly.entity_id
_entity_poly.type
_entity_poly.pdbx_seq_one_letter_code
_entity_poly.pdbx_strand_id
1 'polypeptide(L)'
;MDDLVYTKYKKPQPSPADDSTPSLVQLQEKQERELIEISQIRFGIKGGSVNINLTSLQFNPSMGEGDVFKVLLGAPENERADQVLYGLAKGNLTASMANKILASLALLGKFKKIKID
;
A
#
# COMPACT_ATOMS: atom_id res chain seq x y z
N MET A 1 -1.14 -31.90 -55.64
CA MET A 1 -0.14 -31.58 -54.62
C MET A 1 -0.28 -30.10 -54.37
N ASP A 2 -1.00 -29.71 -53.32
CA ASP A 2 -1.17 -28.31 -52.94
C ASP A 2 -0.07 -27.95 -51.94
N ASP A 3 0.88 -27.12 -52.39
CA ASP A 3 1.97 -26.63 -51.56
C ASP A 3 1.42 -25.64 -50.52
N LEU A 4 1.52 -26.02 -49.25
CA LEU A 4 1.21 -25.15 -48.12
C LEU A 4 2.25 -24.03 -48.04
N VAL A 5 1.89 -22.84 -48.52
CA VAL A 5 2.69 -21.62 -48.35
C VAL A 5 2.70 -21.22 -46.87
N TYR A 6 3.78 -21.54 -46.18
CA TYR A 6 4.04 -21.03 -44.83
C TYR A 6 4.24 -19.51 -44.87
N THR A 7 3.24 -18.75 -44.44
CA THR A 7 3.39 -17.32 -44.17
C THR A 7 4.25 -17.16 -42.93
N LYS A 8 5.45 -16.58 -43.08
CA LYS A 8 6.33 -16.25 -41.96
C LYS A 8 5.61 -15.29 -41.03
N TYR A 9 5.35 -15.72 -39.79
CA TYR A 9 4.90 -14.85 -38.70
C TYR A 9 5.85 -13.65 -38.57
N LYS A 10 5.39 -12.43 -38.84
CA LYS A 10 6.12 -11.21 -38.49
C LYS A 10 6.09 -11.09 -36.98
N LYS A 11 7.24 -11.25 -36.32
CA LYS A 11 7.38 -10.90 -34.90
C LYS A 11 6.92 -9.46 -34.71
N PRO A 12 6.06 -9.15 -33.72
CA PRO A 12 5.74 -7.77 -33.39
C PRO A 12 7.06 -7.04 -33.08
N GLN A 13 7.31 -5.93 -33.76
CA GLN A 13 8.42 -5.06 -33.41
C GLN A 13 8.20 -4.55 -31.99
N PRO A 14 9.22 -4.58 -31.11
CA PRO A 14 9.10 -3.93 -29.82
C PRO A 14 8.81 -2.46 -30.07
N SER A 15 7.69 -1.96 -29.53
CA SER A 15 7.43 -0.53 -29.46
C SER A 15 8.64 0.15 -28.83
N PRO A 16 9.04 1.34 -29.30
CA PRO A 16 10.08 2.11 -28.61
C PRO A 16 9.63 2.25 -27.16
N ALA A 17 10.44 1.75 -26.23
CA ALA A 17 10.19 1.95 -24.82
C ALA A 17 10.21 3.46 -24.59
N ASP A 18 9.16 4.00 -23.98
CA ASP A 18 9.17 5.37 -23.48
C ASP A 18 10.26 5.43 -22.40
N ASP A 19 11.47 5.84 -22.78
CA ASP A 19 12.61 6.09 -21.88
C ASP A 19 12.40 7.33 -20.98
N SER A 20 11.16 7.81 -20.86
CA SER A 20 10.82 8.92 -19.98
C SER A 20 10.91 8.47 -18.52
N THR A 21 11.92 8.97 -17.81
CA THR A 21 12.04 8.75 -16.36
C THR A 21 10.84 9.44 -15.69
N PRO A 22 10.04 8.72 -14.88
CA PRO A 22 8.88 9.30 -14.23
C PRO A 22 9.28 10.41 -13.26
N SER A 23 8.46 11.45 -13.17
CA SER A 23 8.66 12.52 -12.20
C SER A 23 8.42 12.02 -10.77
N LEU A 24 8.96 12.74 -9.78
CA LEU A 24 8.73 12.42 -8.36
C LEU A 24 7.23 12.38 -8.02
N VAL A 25 6.44 13.30 -8.56
CA VAL A 25 4.99 13.37 -8.33
C VAL A 25 4.31 12.12 -8.91
N GLN A 26 4.67 11.71 -10.12
CA GLN A 26 4.12 10.50 -10.74
C GLN A 26 4.47 9.24 -9.94
N LEU A 27 5.67 9.17 -9.37
CA LEU A 27 6.09 8.08 -8.49
C LEU A 27 5.29 8.07 -7.18
N GLN A 28 5.05 9.24 -6.58
CA GLN A 28 4.24 9.36 -5.36
C GLN A 28 2.80 8.91 -5.60
N GLU A 29 2.16 9.39 -6.66
CA GLU A 29 0.80 8.98 -7.02
C GLU A 29 0.69 7.48 -7.30
N LYS A 30 1.70 6.92 -7.97
CA LYS A 30 1.76 5.47 -8.21
C LYS A 30 1.91 4.70 -6.89
N GLN A 31 2.82 5.12 -6.01
CA GLN A 31 3.02 4.50 -4.71
C GLN A 31 1.73 4.56 -3.86
N GLU A 32 1.04 5.70 -3.83
CA GLU A 32 -0.19 5.85 -3.07
C GLU A 32 -1.30 4.91 -3.58
N ARG A 33 -1.44 4.78 -4.90
CA ARG A 33 -2.39 3.83 -5.51
C ARG A 33 -2.04 2.39 -5.18
N GLU A 34 -0.78 2.00 -5.30
CA GLU A 34 -0.32 0.65 -4.97
C GLU A 34 -0.54 0.33 -3.49
N LEU A 35 -0.26 1.28 -2.59
CA LEU A 35 -0.48 1.11 -1.15
C LEU A 35 -1.97 0.86 -0.83
N ILE A 36 -2.88 1.60 -1.46
CA ILE A 36 -4.32 1.39 -1.31
C ILE A 36 -4.70 0.00 -1.82
N GLU A 37 -4.26 -0.36 -3.03
CA GLU A 37 -4.61 -1.65 -3.64
C GLU A 37 -4.13 -2.83 -2.81
N ILE A 38 -2.87 -2.82 -2.36
CA ILE A 38 -2.32 -3.87 -1.49
C ILE A 38 -3.10 -3.96 -0.19
N SER A 39 -3.47 -2.82 0.40
CA SER A 39 -4.25 -2.80 1.65
C SER A 39 -5.64 -3.40 1.45
N GLN A 40 -6.33 -3.04 0.35
CA GLN A 40 -7.64 -3.59 0.02
C GLN A 40 -7.62 -5.09 -0.26
N ILE A 41 -6.58 -5.57 -0.96
CA ILE A 41 -6.39 -7.01 -1.21
C ILE A 41 -6.13 -7.75 0.09
N ARG A 42 -5.20 -7.25 0.90
CA ARG A 42 -4.79 -7.89 2.16
C ARG A 42 -5.95 -8.09 3.13
N PHE A 43 -6.89 -7.15 3.16
CA PHE A 43 -8.06 -7.20 4.04
C PHE A 43 -9.35 -7.62 3.33
N GLY A 44 -9.23 -8.25 2.15
CA GLY A 44 -10.36 -8.88 1.48
C GLY A 44 -11.48 -7.92 1.06
N ILE A 45 -11.18 -6.63 0.92
CA ILE A 45 -12.09 -5.64 0.35
C ILE A 45 -12.10 -5.78 -1.17
N LYS A 46 -10.95 -6.12 -1.76
CA LYS A 46 -10.80 -6.47 -3.18
C LYS A 46 -10.32 -7.92 -3.29
N GLY A 47 -11.03 -8.76 -4.04
CA GLY A 47 -10.60 -10.12 -4.35
C GLY A 47 -11.14 -11.25 -3.45
N GLY A 48 -12.05 -10.95 -2.52
CA GLY A 48 -12.78 -11.96 -1.73
C GLY A 48 -12.64 -11.77 -0.22
N SER A 49 -13.57 -12.35 0.55
CA SER A 49 -13.66 -12.14 2.00
C SER A 49 -12.52 -12.83 2.76
N VAL A 50 -11.87 -12.12 3.68
CA VAL A 50 -10.89 -12.67 4.63
C VAL A 50 -11.38 -12.48 6.06
N ASN A 51 -11.01 -13.39 6.96
CA ASN A 51 -11.29 -13.22 8.38
C ASN A 51 -10.25 -12.28 9.00
N ILE A 52 -10.70 -11.17 9.57
CA ILE A 52 -9.85 -10.13 10.15
C ILE A 52 -10.01 -10.17 11.66
N ASN A 53 -8.95 -10.58 12.35
CA ASN A 53 -8.89 -10.56 13.80
C ASN A 53 -7.94 -9.44 14.25
N LEU A 54 -8.45 -8.22 14.22
CA LEU A 54 -7.76 -7.01 14.68
C LEU A 54 -8.58 -6.37 15.80
N THR A 55 -7.90 -5.71 16.73
CA THR A 55 -8.56 -4.86 17.73
C THR A 55 -9.49 -3.86 17.04
N SER A 56 -10.73 -3.72 17.49
CA SER A 56 -11.66 -2.78 16.86
C SER A 56 -11.26 -1.33 17.16
N LEU A 57 -10.68 -0.66 16.17
CA LEU A 57 -10.35 0.76 16.21
C LEU A 57 -11.21 1.55 15.22
N GLN A 58 -11.52 2.79 15.58
CA GLN A 58 -12.30 3.72 14.75
C GLN A 58 -11.41 4.85 14.28
N PHE A 59 -11.19 4.92 12.97
CA PHE A 59 -10.55 6.06 12.30
C PHE A 59 -11.62 6.89 11.62
N ASN A 60 -11.54 8.22 11.76
CA ASN A 60 -12.41 9.16 11.07
C ASN A 60 -11.56 9.92 10.03
N PRO A 61 -12.06 10.13 8.80
CA PRO A 61 -11.38 10.93 7.77
C PRO A 61 -10.94 12.34 8.21
N SER A 62 -11.58 12.93 9.23
CA SER A 62 -11.21 14.25 9.76
C SER A 62 -10.07 14.23 10.80
N MET A 63 -9.57 13.05 11.19
CA MET A 63 -8.51 12.94 12.19
C MET A 63 -7.17 13.46 11.66
N GLY A 64 -6.50 14.26 12.49
CA GLY A 64 -5.09 14.60 12.29
C GLY A 64 -4.15 13.44 12.66
N GLU A 65 -2.89 13.54 12.24
CA GLU A 65 -1.86 12.52 12.46
C GLU A 65 -1.73 12.13 13.95
N GLY A 66 -1.70 13.13 14.84
CA GLY A 66 -1.59 12.91 16.28
C GLY A 66 -2.78 12.18 16.89
N ASP A 67 -3.98 12.37 16.35
CA ASP A 67 -5.18 11.69 16.86
C ASP A 67 -5.24 10.24 16.37
N VAL A 68 -4.80 9.98 15.13
CA VAL A 68 -4.58 8.61 14.63
C VAL A 68 -3.60 7.87 15.53
N PHE A 69 -2.47 8.50 15.91
CA PHE A 69 -1.53 7.90 16.84
C PHE A 69 -2.13 7.55 18.20
N LYS A 70 -2.92 8.46 18.79
CA LYS A 70 -3.61 8.18 20.06
C LYS A 70 -4.55 6.98 19.94
N VAL A 71 -5.31 6.88 18.85
CA VAL A 71 -6.20 5.73 18.59
C VAL A 71 -5.38 4.43 18.48
N LEU A 72 -4.22 4.48 17.80
CA LEU A 72 -3.33 3.31 17.68
C LEU A 72 -2.75 2.82 19.01
N LEU A 73 -2.66 3.67 20.03
CA LEU A 73 -2.26 3.23 21.37
C LEU A 73 -3.27 2.28 22.01
N GLY A 74 -4.53 2.28 21.53
CA GLY A 74 -5.58 1.34 21.93
C GLY A 74 -5.40 -0.07 21.39
N ALA A 75 -4.50 -0.30 20.42
CA ALA A 75 -4.18 -1.64 19.90
C ALA A 75 -2.80 -2.14 20.37
N PRO A 76 -2.62 -3.48 20.43
CA PRO A 76 -1.32 -4.11 20.62
C PRO A 76 -0.31 -3.59 19.60
N GLU A 77 0.95 -3.43 20.03
CA GLU A 77 1.99 -2.84 19.18
C GLU A 77 2.20 -3.61 17.87
N ASN A 78 2.13 -4.95 17.92
CA ASN A 78 2.24 -5.82 16.76
C ASN A 78 1.09 -5.66 15.76
N GLU A 79 -0.05 -5.09 16.15
CA GLU A 79 -1.20 -4.86 15.28
C GLU A 79 -1.19 -3.46 14.65
N ARG A 80 -0.45 -2.50 15.20
CA ARG A 80 -0.60 -1.06 14.83
C ARG A 80 -0.40 -0.79 13.35
N ALA A 81 0.58 -1.42 12.71
CA ALA A 81 0.79 -1.26 11.26
C ALA A 81 -0.41 -1.82 10.46
N ASP A 82 -0.95 -2.95 10.89
CA ASP A 82 -2.11 -3.58 10.26
C ASP A 82 -3.39 -2.76 10.47
N GLN A 83 -3.54 -2.10 11.62
CA GLN A 83 -4.63 -1.16 11.89
C GLN A 83 -4.61 0.03 10.93
N VAL A 84 -3.43 0.60 10.67
CA VAL A 84 -3.27 1.71 9.71
C VAL A 84 -3.64 1.27 8.30
N LEU A 85 -3.13 0.11 7.86
CA LEU A 85 -3.45 -0.44 6.54
C LEU A 85 -4.93 -0.79 6.43
N TYR A 86 -5.56 -1.28 7.50
CA TYR A 86 -6.99 -1.59 7.51
C TYR A 86 -7.86 -0.33 7.45
N GLY A 87 -7.48 0.72 8.18
CA GLY A 87 -8.09 2.05 8.09
C GLY A 87 -7.98 2.65 6.68
N LEU A 88 -6.80 2.51 6.05
CA LEU A 88 -6.58 2.90 4.66
C LEU A 88 -7.47 2.10 3.69
N ALA A 89 -7.51 0.77 3.85
CA ALA A 89 -8.29 -0.11 2.98
C ALA A 89 -9.78 0.25 2.97
N LYS A 90 -10.32 0.66 4.14
CA LYS A 90 -11.71 1.12 4.30
C LYS A 90 -11.97 2.55 3.82
N GLY A 91 -10.94 3.30 3.46
CA GLY A 91 -11.06 4.72 3.09
C GLY A 91 -11.20 5.68 4.29
N ASN A 92 -10.93 5.21 5.51
CA ASN A 92 -10.98 6.04 6.71
C ASN A 92 -9.68 6.85 6.92
N LEU A 93 -8.62 6.49 6.19
CA LEU A 93 -7.34 7.20 6.15
C LEU A 93 -6.95 7.45 4.68
N THR A 94 -6.29 8.58 4.43
CA THR A 94 -5.68 8.84 3.12
C THR A 94 -4.35 8.08 2.98
N ALA A 95 -3.93 7.77 1.74
CA ALA A 95 -2.67 7.09 1.49
C ALA A 95 -1.47 7.89 2.02
N SER A 96 -1.47 9.20 1.82
CA SER A 96 -0.45 10.11 2.36
C SER A 96 -0.35 10.03 3.89
N MET A 97 -1.50 10.06 4.60
CA MET A 97 -1.54 9.94 6.07
C MET A 97 -1.04 8.56 6.51
N ALA A 98 -1.56 7.48 5.92
CA ALA A 98 -1.15 6.12 6.24
C ALA A 98 0.36 5.92 6.06
N ASN A 99 0.93 6.44 4.97
CA ASN A 99 2.37 6.35 4.69
C ASN A 99 3.21 7.07 5.77
N LYS A 100 2.80 8.28 6.19
CA LYS A 100 3.46 9.01 7.29
C LYS A 100 3.42 8.23 8.60
N ILE A 101 2.25 7.73 8.98
CA ILE A 101 2.09 6.94 10.21
C ILE A 101 2.95 5.68 10.16
N LEU A 102 2.94 4.93 9.05
CA LEU A 102 3.74 3.72 8.87
C LEU A 102 5.24 4.01 8.95
N ALA A 103 5.70 5.09 8.34
CA ALA A 103 7.09 5.53 8.43
C ALA A 103 7.47 5.86 9.88
N SER A 104 6.64 6.63 10.59
CA SER A 104 6.82 6.97 11.99
C SER A 104 6.83 5.73 12.91
N LEU A 105 5.92 4.76 12.70
CA LEU A 105 5.93 3.49 13.42
C LEU A 105 7.22 2.70 13.17
N ALA A 106 7.69 2.65 11.92
CA ALA A 106 8.95 1.99 11.57
C ALA A 106 10.16 2.65 12.25
N LEU A 107 10.18 3.99 12.33
CA LEU A 107 11.22 4.74 13.04
C LEU A 107 11.19 4.45 14.55
N LEU A 108 10.01 4.47 15.18
CA LEU A 108 9.87 4.12 16.60
C LEU A 108 10.37 2.70 16.89
N GLY A 109 10.06 1.74 16.01
CA GLY A 109 10.57 0.38 16.10
C GLY A 109 12.10 0.27 15.97
N LYS A 110 12.73 1.16 15.19
CA LYS A 110 14.20 1.25 15.10
C LYS A 110 14.79 1.86 16.37
N PHE A 111 14.22 2.94 16.91
CA PHE A 111 14.73 3.57 18.13
C PHE A 111 14.71 2.63 19.33
N LYS A 112 13.67 1.79 19.47
CA LYS A 112 13.63 0.76 20.53
C LYS A 112 14.76 -0.26 20.47
N LYS A 113 15.32 -0.50 19.27
CA LYS A 113 16.43 -1.45 19.08
C LYS A 113 17.79 -0.84 19.38
N ILE A 114 17.89 0.49 19.42
CA ILE A 114 19.10 1.19 19.80
C ILE A 114 19.14 1.18 21.33
N LYS A 115 19.91 0.25 21.91
CA LYS A 115 20.35 0.39 23.29
C LYS A 115 21.30 1.60 23.34
N ILE A 116 20.91 2.61 24.09
CA ILE A 116 21.82 3.68 24.49
C ILE A 116 22.56 3.11 25.71
N ASP A 117 23.77 2.61 25.48
CA ASP A 117 24.72 2.26 26.55
C ASP A 117 25.32 3.54 27.17
#